data_AF-A0A3D6CAZ1-F1
#
_entry.id   AF-A0A3D6CAZ1-F1
#
_cell.length_a   1.000
_cell.length_b   1.000
_cell.length_c   1.000
_cell.angle_alpha   90.00
_cell.angle_beta   90.00
_cell.angle_gamma   90.00
#
_symmetry.space_group_name_H-M   'P 1'
#
loop_
_entity.id
_entity.type
_entity.pdbx_description
1 polymer ?
#
loop_
_entity_poly.entity_id
_entity_poly.type
_entity_poly.pdbx_seq_one_letter_code
_entity_poly.pdbx_strand_id
1 'polypeptide(L)'
;NMCHGGKIAMLGIMPDNTEIDWNTVVFNMLTIKGIYGREMYETWYKMTTMIQTGLDISPLITHRFHYTEYEKGFEAMRSGNSGKVVLTWSED
;
A
#
# COMPACT_ATOMS: atom_id res chain seq x y z
N ASN A 1 6.11 0.00 19.96
CA ASN A 1 6.27 1.20 20.81
C ASN A 1 6.68 2.36 19.92
N MET A 2 5.91 3.44 19.93
CA MET A 2 6.28 4.71 19.27
C MET A 2 7.04 5.58 20.28
N CYS A 3 8.00 6.38 19.82
CA CYS A 3 8.65 7.37 20.68
C CYS A 3 7.71 8.56 20.97
N HIS A 4 7.97 9.30 22.06
CA HIS A 4 7.31 10.57 22.33
C HIS A 4 7.52 11.55 21.15
N GLY A 5 6.47 12.21 20.69
CA GLY A 5 6.47 13.06 19.50
C GLY A 5 6.38 12.30 18.17
N GLY A 6 6.11 10.99 18.20
CA GLY A 6 6.01 10.15 17.01
C GLY A 6 4.92 10.57 16.03
N LYS A 7 5.14 10.30 14.73
CA LYS A 7 4.19 10.60 13.66
C LYS A 7 3.64 9.32 13.06
N ILE A 8 2.33 9.25 12.87
CA ILE A 8 1.60 8.12 12.29
C ILE A 8 0.90 8.61 11.02
N ALA A 9 1.22 7.97 9.89
CA ALA A 9 0.50 8.15 8.64
C ALA A 9 -0.58 7.06 8.52
N MET A 10 -1.85 7.47 8.52
CA MET A 10 -2.99 6.56 8.50
C MET A 10 -3.55 6.43 7.08
N LEU A 11 -3.21 5.33 6.41
CA LEU A 11 -3.65 5.02 5.04
C LEU A 11 -4.87 4.08 5.00
N GLY A 12 -4.99 3.20 6.01
CA GLY A 12 -6.08 2.22 6.08
C GLY A 12 -7.43 2.88 6.32
N ILE A 13 -8.46 2.38 5.66
CA ILE A 13 -9.85 2.76 5.93
C ILE A 13 -10.34 1.89 7.08
N MET A 14 -10.60 2.52 8.22
CA MET A 14 -11.05 1.82 9.42
C MET A 14 -12.56 1.56 9.35
N PRO A 15 -13.05 0.41 9.84
CA PRO A 15 -14.47 0.17 10.03
C PRO A 15 -15.11 1.18 10.99
N ASP A 16 -16.43 1.30 10.90
CA ASP A 16 -17.22 2.10 11.84
C ASP A 16 -16.96 1.64 13.29
N ASN A 17 -16.99 2.60 14.23
CA ASN A 17 -16.75 2.38 15.67
C ASN A 17 -15.37 1.80 16.01
N THR A 18 -14.35 2.08 15.21
CA THR A 18 -12.96 1.79 15.58
C THR A 18 -12.53 2.68 16.76
N GLU A 19 -12.14 2.05 17.88
CA GLU A 19 -11.66 2.73 19.08
C GLU A 19 -10.15 2.58 19.25
N ILE A 20 -9.51 3.59 19.86
CA ILE A 20 -8.11 3.57 20.27
C ILE A 20 -7.97 4.17 21.67
N ASP A 21 -6.88 3.83 22.37
CA ASP A 21 -6.55 4.50 23.64
C ASP A 21 -5.97 5.90 23.38
N TRP A 22 -6.78 6.92 23.66
CA TRP A 22 -6.38 8.32 23.50
C TRP A 22 -5.36 8.79 24.54
N ASN A 23 -5.24 8.11 25.70
CA ASN A 23 -4.19 8.44 26.66
C ASN A 23 -2.82 8.20 26.04
N THR A 24 -2.66 7.08 25.32
CA THR A 24 -1.43 6.79 24.58
C THR A 24 -1.09 7.89 23.56
N VAL A 25 -2.08 8.44 22.85
CA VAL A 25 -1.86 9.54 21.88
C VAL A 25 -1.42 10.82 22.59
N VAL A 26 -2.11 11.19 23.68
CA VAL A 26 -1.85 12.43 24.42
C VAL A 26 -0.52 12.38 25.15
N PHE A 27 -0.27 11.35 25.96
CA PHE A 27 0.96 11.26 26.78
C PHE A 27 2.21 11.00 25.93
N ASN A 28 2.07 10.38 24.76
CA ASN A 28 3.18 10.26 23.81
C ASN A 28 3.25 11.42 22.81
N MET A 29 2.39 12.44 22.90
CA MET A 29 2.34 13.58 21.98
C MET A 29 2.34 13.14 20.50
N LEU A 30 1.55 12.12 20.17
CA LEU A 30 1.55 11.54 18.84
C LEU A 30 0.80 12.43 17.84
N THR A 31 1.37 12.56 16.64
CA THR A 31 0.70 13.20 15.50
C THR A 31 0.11 12.12 14.59
N ILE A 32 -1.20 12.12 14.41
CA ILE A 32 -1.88 11.21 13.48
C ILE A 32 -2.33 12.01 12.26
N LYS A 33 -1.83 11.65 11.07
CA LYS A 33 -2.21 12.28 9.79
C LYS A 33 -2.90 11.25 8.90
N GLY A 34 -4.16 11.49 8.56
CA GLY A 34 -4.87 10.72 7.53
C GLY A 34 -4.27 10.97 6.15
N ILE A 35 -4.10 9.90 5.36
CA ILE A 35 -3.64 9.95 3.98
C ILE A 35 -4.78 9.48 3.08
N TYR A 36 -5.36 10.42 2.33
CA TYR A 36 -6.38 10.12 1.34
C TYR A 36 -5.75 9.97 -0.04
N GLY A 37 -5.76 8.75 -0.59
CA GLY A 37 -5.25 8.46 -1.92
C GLY A 37 -3.76 8.78 -2.06
N ARG A 38 -3.44 9.77 -2.90
CA ARG A 38 -2.07 10.19 -3.20
C ARG A 38 -2.02 11.67 -3.58
N GLU A 39 -0.92 12.33 -3.27
CA GLU A 39 -0.61 13.68 -3.76
C GLU A 39 -0.21 13.59 -5.25
N MET A 40 -1.21 13.60 -6.13
CA MET A 40 -1.01 13.44 -7.56
C MET A 40 -0.04 14.48 -8.14
N TYR A 41 0.68 14.09 -9.20
CA TYR A 41 1.84 14.78 -9.80
C TYR A 41 3.13 14.71 -8.99
N GLU A 42 3.18 15.26 -7.78
CA GLU A 42 4.43 15.34 -7.01
C GLU A 42 4.95 13.95 -6.62
N THR A 43 4.08 13.09 -6.08
CA THR A 43 4.52 11.74 -5.66
C THR A 43 4.80 10.83 -6.85
N TRP A 44 4.18 11.07 -8.01
CA TRP A 44 4.47 10.33 -9.24
C TRP A 44 5.88 10.64 -9.77
N TYR A 45 6.28 11.92 -9.72
CA TYR A 45 7.63 12.32 -10.08
C TYR A 45 8.64 11.68 -9.13
N LYS A 46 8.42 11.78 -7.81
CA LYS A 46 9.28 11.15 -6.80
C LYS A 46 9.42 9.64 -7.02
N MET A 47 8.31 8.92 -7.26
CA MET A 47 8.34 7.48 -7.52
C MET A 47 9.09 7.13 -8.80
N THR A 48 8.89 7.91 -9.87
CA THR A 48 9.62 7.73 -11.13
C THR A 48 11.12 7.89 -10.92
N THR A 49 11.54 8.94 -10.21
CA THR A 49 12.94 9.16 -9.85
C THR A 49 13.49 8.00 -9.03
N MET A 50 12.77 7.55 -8.01
CA MET A 50 13.22 6.42 -7.17
C MET A 50 13.51 5.17 -8.01
N ILE A 51 12.60 4.80 -8.92
CA ILE A 51 12.78 3.65 -9.83
C ILE A 51 14.00 3.86 -10.73
N GLN A 52 14.11 5.04 -11.36
CA GLN A 52 15.24 5.38 -12.23
C GLN A 52 16.59 5.37 -11.49
N THR A 53 16.59 5.67 -10.19
CA THR A 53 17.79 5.66 -9.33
C THR A 53 18.10 4.29 -8.70
N GLY A 54 17.33 3.24 -9.04
CA GLY A 54 17.65 1.87 -8.65
C GLY A 54 16.72 1.23 -7.61
N LEU A 55 15.58 1.85 -7.30
CA LEU A 55 14.54 1.14 -6.53
C LEU A 55 13.91 0.05 -7.42
N ASP A 56 14.30 -1.20 -7.19
CA ASP A 56 13.68 -2.34 -7.86
C ASP A 56 12.37 -2.75 -7.15
N ILE A 57 11.25 -2.59 -7.85
CA ILE A 57 9.92 -3.00 -7.39
C ILE A 57 9.44 -4.31 -8.02
N SER A 58 10.24 -4.93 -8.89
CA SER A 58 9.89 -6.16 -9.60
C SER A 58 9.45 -7.30 -8.68
N PRO A 59 10.08 -7.51 -7.49
CA PRO A 59 9.68 -8.57 -6.55
C PRO A 59 8.25 -8.43 -6.00
N LEU A 60 7.64 -7.24 -6.08
CA LEU A 60 6.25 -7.04 -5.68
C LEU A 60 5.28 -7.79 -6.60
N ILE A 61 5.64 -8.01 -7.87
CA ILE A 61 4.83 -8.75 -8.83
C ILE A 61 5.13 -10.24 -8.68
N THR A 62 4.20 -10.95 -8.06
CA THR A 62 4.36 -12.37 -7.73
C THR A 62 3.74 -13.29 -8.78
N HIS A 63 2.72 -12.82 -9.49
CA HIS A 63 2.01 -13.60 -10.49
C HIS A 63 1.69 -12.76 -11.72
N ARG A 64 1.75 -13.41 -12.88
CA ARG A 64 1.34 -12.87 -14.17
C ARG A 64 0.47 -13.90 -14.86
N PHE A 65 -0.71 -13.48 -15.28
CA PHE A 65 -1.66 -14.33 -16.01
C PHE A 65 -2.12 -13.59 -17.26
N HIS A 66 -2.52 -14.33 -18.29
CA HIS A 66 -3.24 -13.72 -19.40
C HIS A 66 -4.62 -13.23 -18.91
N TYR A 67 -5.16 -12.17 -19.49
CA TYR A 67 -6.42 -11.56 -19.01
C TYR A 67 -7.60 -12.55 -19.04
N THR A 68 -7.58 -13.53 -19.94
CA THR A 68 -8.62 -14.59 -20.01
C THR A 68 -8.55 -15.55 -18.82
N GLU A 69 -7.43 -15.61 -18.11
CA GLU A 69 -7.22 -16.41 -16.90
C GLU A 69 -7.46 -15.61 -15.61
N TYR A 70 -8.27 -14.53 -15.70
CA TYR A 70 -8.54 -13.65 -14.57
C TYR A 70 -8.98 -14.40 -13.30
N GLU A 71 -9.74 -15.49 -13.44
CA GLU A 71 -10.19 -16.32 -12.31
C GLU A 71 -9.00 -16.84 -11.48
N LYS A 72 -7.94 -17.34 -12.13
CA LYS A 72 -6.70 -17.77 -11.45
C LYS A 72 -6.03 -16.59 -10.73
N GLY A 73 -6.05 -15.41 -11.36
CA GLY A 73 -5.54 -14.18 -10.76
C GLY A 73 -6.28 -13.79 -9.49
N PHE A 74 -7.61 -13.85 -9.50
CA PHE A 74 -8.44 -13.56 -8.33
C PHE A 74 -8.31 -14.64 -7.24
N GLU A 75 -8.22 -15.91 -7.61
CA GLU A 75 -7.95 -17.01 -6.67
C GLU A 75 -6.62 -16.82 -5.95
N ALA A 76 -5.54 -16.52 -6.70
CA ALA A 76 -4.23 -16.22 -6.14
C ALA A 76 -4.29 -15.05 -5.14
N MET A 77 -4.94 -13.93 -5.49
CA MET A 77 -5.12 -12.79 -4.57
C MET A 77 -5.90 -13.16 -3.31
N ARG A 78 -6.97 -13.96 -3.44
CA ARG A 78 -7.81 -14.39 -2.31
C ARG A 78 -7.11 -15.35 -1.38
N SER A 79 -6.13 -16.13 -1.87
CA SER A 79 -5.38 -17.08 -1.05
C SER A 79 -4.54 -16.41 0.04
N GLY A 80 -4.23 -15.10 -0.10
CA GLY A 80 -3.31 -14.38 0.77
C GLY A 80 -1.82 -14.67 0.49
N ASN A 81 -1.51 -15.66 -0.35
CA ASN A 81 -0.14 -16.03 -0.73
C ASN A 81 0.30 -15.34 -2.03
N SER A 82 0.07 -14.03 -2.13
CA SER A 82 0.43 -13.22 -3.30
C SER A 82 0.80 -11.80 -2.90
N GLY A 83 1.70 -11.16 -3.66
CA GLY A 83 1.98 -9.72 -3.57
C GLY A 83 1.04 -8.93 -4.50
N LYS A 84 1.52 -8.66 -5.71
CA LYS A 84 0.73 -8.11 -6.82
C LYS A 84 0.52 -9.16 -7.89
N VAL A 85 -0.72 -9.32 -8.33
CA VAL A 85 -1.11 -10.06 -9.54
C VAL A 85 -1.31 -9.07 -10.68
N VAL A 86 -0.73 -9.37 -11.84
CA VAL A 86 -0.87 -8.57 -13.07
C VAL A 86 -1.53 -9.43 -14.15
N LEU A 87 -2.59 -8.90 -14.76
CA LEU A 87 -3.20 -9.48 -15.95
C LEU A 87 -2.63 -8.81 -17.19
N THR A 88 -2.08 -9.61 -18.11
CA THR A 88 -1.56 -9.12 -19.39
C THR A 88 -2.59 -9.24 -20.51
N TRP A 89 -2.57 -8.27 -21.42
CA TRP A 89 -3.43 -8.20 -22.61
C TRP A 89 -2.68 -8.46 -23.91
N SER A 90 -1.35 -8.65 -23.83
CA SER A 90 -0.56 -9.04 -24.98
C SER A 90 -0.98 -10.43 -25.47
N GLU A 91 -1.10 -10.59 -26.79
CA GLU A 91 -1.44 -11.86 -27.46
C GLU A 91 -0.22 -12.73 -27.78
N ASP A 92 0.97 -12.33 -27.31
CA ASP A 92 2.26 -12.99 -27.58
C ASP A 92 2.40 -14.37 -26.91
#